data_AF-A0A9P9ADX0-F1
#
_entry.id   AF-A0A9P9ADX0-F1
#
_cell.length_a   1.000
_cell.length_b   1.000
_cell.length_c   1.000
_cell.angle_alpha   90.00
_cell.angle_beta   90.00
_cell.angle_gamma   90.00
#
_symmetry.space_group_name_H-M   'P 1'
#
loop_
_entity.id
_entity.type
_entity.pdbx_description
1 polymer ?
#
loop_
_entity_poly.entity_id
_entity_poly.type
_entity_poly.pdbx_seq_one_letter_code
_entity_poly.pdbx_strand_id
1 'polypeptide(L)'
;MSDDQNDTPIKSTVGLLGLPSELQMQIFLSLYNQQSVVALRLTCHGLEDVYQRIANTIRADQRERIVAPVREYLEFLDRFKLPDGMVRHPPSGGWPHIQPGPGNGFEQKTDFAVDILRHLSYIHEPGFFGDHDTCFAYKSTMVDYSELNRYDDGHDIWMKGYEHPSENRPRPSGERHVITISIGWESSGYHFYIDTWSGLIYQEEEEDSTCAPIIMAHDFFEDRIKSLKRFDEVFIPDENVILRRKEHYKREEPWKHDHFWNREDRYVEYVPDDDPYDAEEIERQGEYDGTDEEFGCMEDADWIRHLYFQHGWPGEKWDKNACLQAIREFVEGRHERSGEF
;
A
#
# COMPACT_ATOMS: atom_id res chain seq x y z
N MET A 1 -11.79 -27.52 -62.24
CA MET A 1 -12.17 -26.09 -62.18
C MET A 1 -12.77 -25.83 -60.82
N SER A 2 -11.96 -25.31 -59.90
CA SER A 2 -12.37 -24.30 -58.91
C SER A 2 -11.08 -23.74 -58.33
N ASP A 3 -10.60 -22.69 -58.99
CA ASP A 3 -9.67 -21.75 -58.39
C ASP A 3 -10.42 -21.06 -57.24
N ASP A 4 -9.97 -21.27 -56.01
CA ASP A 4 -10.30 -20.39 -54.88
C ASP A 4 -8.98 -20.02 -54.20
N GLN A 5 -8.21 -19.17 -54.89
CA GLN A 5 -7.22 -18.31 -54.26
C GLN A 5 -7.95 -17.05 -53.80
N ASN A 6 -8.26 -16.98 -52.51
CA ASN A 6 -8.59 -15.73 -51.85
C ASN A 6 -7.75 -15.57 -50.59
N ASP A 7 -6.42 -15.73 -50.74
CA ASP A 7 -5.43 -15.25 -49.78
C ASP A 7 -5.35 -13.72 -49.91
N THR A 8 -6.24 -13.03 -49.19
CA THR A 8 -6.10 -11.59 -48.99
C THR A 8 -4.93 -11.39 -48.03
N PRO A 9 -3.82 -10.70 -48.41
CA PRO A 9 -2.71 -10.50 -47.49
C PRO A 9 -3.20 -9.66 -46.32
N ILE A 10 -3.03 -10.19 -45.11
CA ILE A 10 -3.21 -9.42 -43.87
C ILE A 10 -2.36 -8.15 -44.02
N LYS A 11 -3.02 -6.99 -43.98
CA LYS A 11 -2.38 -5.66 -44.04
C LYS A 11 -1.15 -5.65 -43.14
N SER A 12 -0.02 -5.24 -43.69
CA SER A 12 1.27 -5.10 -43.00
C SER A 12 1.07 -4.50 -41.61
N THR A 13 1.43 -5.26 -40.57
CA THR A 13 1.58 -4.75 -39.22
C THR A 13 2.64 -3.65 -39.26
N VAL A 14 2.23 -2.41 -38.98
CA VAL A 14 3.19 -1.31 -38.80
C VAL A 14 3.99 -1.64 -37.54
N GLY A 15 5.25 -2.00 -37.71
CA GLY A 15 6.15 -2.24 -36.59
C GLY A 15 6.33 -0.97 -35.77
N LEU A 16 6.67 -1.12 -34.49
CA LEU A 16 6.89 0.00 -33.55
C LEU A 16 7.84 1.08 -34.09
N LEU A 17 8.89 0.67 -34.81
CA LEU A 17 9.85 1.57 -35.47
C LEU A 17 9.27 2.35 -36.65
N GLY A 18 8.19 1.87 -37.26
CA GLY A 18 7.48 2.55 -38.33
C GLY A 18 6.47 3.60 -37.84
N LEU A 19 6.27 3.71 -36.52
CA LEU A 19 5.41 4.75 -35.94
C LEU A 19 6.11 6.12 -35.93
N PRO A 20 5.36 7.23 -36.02
CA PRO A 20 5.86 8.57 -35.71
C PRO A 20 6.50 8.63 -34.32
N SER A 21 7.53 9.46 -34.17
CA SER A 21 8.27 9.61 -32.91
C SER A 21 7.37 10.03 -31.75
N GLU A 22 6.33 10.83 -32.00
CA GLU A 22 5.36 11.25 -31.00
C GLU A 22 4.60 10.04 -30.41
N LEU A 23 4.23 9.07 -31.24
CA LEU A 23 3.57 7.84 -30.77
C LEU A 23 4.55 6.93 -30.04
N GLN A 24 5.81 6.85 -30.49
CA GLN A 24 6.85 6.12 -29.76
C GLN A 24 7.08 6.70 -28.36
N MET A 25 7.09 8.04 -28.23
CA MET A 25 7.19 8.73 -26.94
C MET A 25 5.96 8.42 -26.05
N GLN A 26 4.75 8.46 -26.60
CA GLN A 26 3.54 8.10 -25.86
C GLN A 26 3.58 6.66 -25.37
N ILE A 27 4.10 5.73 -26.16
CA ILE A 27 4.28 4.33 -25.74
C ILE A 27 5.21 4.26 -24.53
N PHE A 28 6.37 4.91 -24.58
CA PHE A 28 7.28 4.95 -23.42
C PHE A 28 6.63 5.53 -22.16
N LEU A 29 5.84 6.60 -22.30
CA LEU A 29 5.13 7.22 -21.17
C LEU A 29 3.95 6.39 -20.66
N SER A 30 3.45 5.43 -21.45
CA SER A 30 2.40 4.48 -21.04
C SER A 30 2.94 3.26 -20.29
N LEU A 31 4.24 3.00 -20.36
CA LEU A 31 4.86 1.89 -19.64
C LEU A 31 4.83 2.17 -18.14
N TYR A 32 4.48 1.17 -17.36
CA TYR A 32 4.17 1.38 -15.95
C TYR A 32 5.40 1.36 -15.03
N ASN A 33 6.45 0.61 -15.40
CA ASN A 33 7.61 0.37 -14.55
C ASN A 33 8.96 0.46 -15.28
N GLN A 34 10.05 0.61 -14.51
CA GLN A 34 11.42 0.69 -15.02
C GLN A 34 11.79 -0.54 -15.85
N GLN A 35 11.36 -1.73 -15.41
CA GLN A 35 11.60 -2.97 -16.12
C GLN A 35 11.10 -2.92 -17.57
N SER A 36 9.87 -2.46 -17.79
CA SER A 36 9.26 -2.37 -19.12
C SER A 36 9.95 -1.32 -19.97
N VAL A 37 10.28 -0.16 -19.39
CA VAL A 37 11.00 0.92 -20.08
C VAL A 37 12.37 0.43 -20.55
N VAL A 38 13.12 -0.24 -19.69
CA VAL A 38 14.45 -0.77 -20.03
C VAL A 38 14.35 -1.90 -21.05
N ALA A 39 13.37 -2.79 -20.94
CA ALA A 39 13.13 -3.81 -21.95
C ALA A 39 12.87 -3.18 -23.32
N LEU A 40 12.01 -2.14 -23.39
CA LEU A 40 11.66 -1.48 -24.64
C LEU A 40 12.85 -0.75 -25.28
N ARG A 41 13.59 0.05 -24.49
CA ARG A 41 14.72 0.83 -25.04
C ARG A 41 15.83 -0.07 -25.58
N LEU A 42 16.05 -1.23 -24.96
CA LEU A 42 17.10 -2.17 -25.36
C LEU A 42 16.76 -2.98 -26.62
N THR A 43 15.54 -2.89 -27.14
CA THR A 43 15.16 -3.62 -28.37
C THR A 43 15.91 -3.14 -29.61
N CYS A 44 16.22 -1.83 -29.72
CA CYS A 44 16.99 -1.28 -30.84
C CYS A 44 17.46 0.17 -30.59
N HIS A 45 18.48 0.61 -31.34
CA HIS A 45 19.03 1.96 -31.24
C HIS A 45 18.03 3.09 -31.50
N GLY A 46 17.07 2.89 -32.40
CA GLY A 46 16.06 3.92 -32.71
C GLY A 46 15.16 4.25 -31.52
N LEU A 47 14.82 3.24 -30.70
CA LEU A 47 14.02 3.45 -29.48
C LEU A 47 14.87 3.96 -28.31
N GLU A 48 16.15 3.62 -28.26
CA GLU A 48 17.10 4.24 -27.33
C GLU A 48 17.22 5.76 -27.60
N ASP A 49 17.32 6.18 -28.87
CA ASP A 49 17.37 7.60 -29.23
C ASP A 49 16.10 8.35 -28.82
N VAL A 50 14.93 7.71 -28.96
CA VAL A 50 13.66 8.26 -28.47
C VAL A 50 13.68 8.35 -26.96
N TYR A 51 14.04 7.27 -26.26
CA TYR A 51 14.14 7.24 -24.81
C TYR A 51 15.03 8.37 -24.28
N GLN A 52 16.23 8.56 -24.83
CA GLN A 52 17.16 9.60 -24.39
C GLN A 52 16.58 11.02 -24.51
N ARG A 53 15.70 11.28 -25.48
CA ARG A 53 15.01 12.58 -25.62
C ARG A 53 14.00 12.85 -24.52
N ILE A 54 13.41 11.80 -23.93
CA ILE A 54 12.33 11.90 -22.93
C ILE A 54 12.69 11.24 -21.59
N ALA A 55 13.95 10.87 -21.37
CA ALA A 55 14.37 10.06 -20.21
C ALA A 55 14.00 10.71 -18.88
N ASN A 56 14.18 12.04 -18.76
CA ASN A 56 13.80 12.78 -17.55
C ASN A 56 12.28 12.80 -17.33
N THR A 57 11.50 12.87 -18.41
CA THR A 57 10.04 12.86 -18.33
C THR A 57 9.54 11.48 -17.90
N ILE A 58 10.07 10.42 -18.52
CA ILE A 58 9.79 9.04 -18.11
C ILE A 58 10.16 8.85 -16.64
N ARG A 59 11.37 9.23 -16.22
CA ARG A 59 11.79 9.05 -14.82
C ARG A 59 10.85 9.75 -13.83
N ALA A 60 10.44 10.98 -14.13
CA ALA A 60 9.50 11.71 -13.29
C ALA A 60 8.11 11.04 -13.24
N ASP A 61 7.57 10.61 -14.39
CA ASP A 61 6.31 9.88 -14.49
C ASP A 61 6.35 8.56 -13.69
N GLN A 62 7.41 7.77 -13.87
CA GLN A 62 7.60 6.50 -13.16
C GLN A 62 7.70 6.70 -11.64
N ARG A 63 8.35 7.78 -11.20
CA ARG A 63 8.40 8.13 -9.77
C ARG A 63 7.01 8.45 -9.25
N GLU A 64 6.26 9.32 -9.93
CA GLU A 64 4.92 9.71 -9.46
C GLU A 64 3.94 8.53 -9.42
N ARG A 65 4.07 7.53 -10.30
CA ARG A 65 3.27 6.29 -10.24
C ARG A 65 3.45 5.48 -8.95
N ILE A 66 4.55 5.68 -8.24
CA ILE A 66 4.84 5.04 -6.95
C ILE A 66 4.55 6.01 -5.80
N VAL A 67 5.00 7.26 -5.93
CA VAL A 67 4.94 8.27 -4.87
C VAL A 67 3.50 8.79 -4.65
N ALA A 68 2.76 9.07 -5.72
CA ALA A 68 1.42 9.66 -5.59
C ALA A 68 0.44 8.75 -4.84
N PRO A 69 0.37 7.43 -5.10
CA PRO A 69 -0.50 6.53 -4.34
C PRO A 69 -0.17 6.49 -2.83
N VAL A 70 1.12 6.48 -2.47
CA VAL A 70 1.53 6.52 -1.06
C VAL A 70 1.07 7.84 -0.42
N ARG A 71 1.32 8.97 -1.09
CA ARG A 71 0.89 10.30 -0.62
C ARG A 71 -0.63 10.37 -0.44
N GLU A 72 -1.40 9.93 -1.42
CA GLU A 72 -2.87 9.91 -1.37
C GLU A 72 -3.40 9.03 -0.22
N TYR A 73 -2.76 7.89 0.02
CA TYR A 73 -3.09 7.02 1.15
C TYR A 73 -2.81 7.70 2.48
N LEU A 74 -1.64 8.33 2.65
CA LEU A 74 -1.31 9.04 3.89
C LEU A 74 -2.20 10.26 4.11
N GLU A 75 -2.53 11.03 3.07
CA GLU A 75 -3.49 12.14 3.15
C GLU A 75 -4.92 11.65 3.48
N PHE A 76 -5.26 10.43 3.06
CA PHE A 76 -6.48 9.77 3.50
C PHE A 76 -6.41 9.41 4.99
N LEU A 77 -5.32 8.77 5.44
CA LEU A 77 -5.14 8.41 6.86
C LEU A 77 -5.11 9.64 7.77
N ASP A 78 -4.51 10.75 7.33
CA ASP A 78 -4.47 12.03 8.05
C ASP A 78 -5.89 12.58 8.33
N ARG A 79 -6.78 12.48 7.33
CA ARG A 79 -8.18 12.89 7.46
C ARG A 79 -9.04 11.85 8.20
N PHE A 80 -8.64 10.59 8.16
CA PHE A 80 -9.42 9.48 8.70
C PHE A 80 -9.12 9.24 10.18
N LYS A 81 -7.84 9.06 10.55
CA LYS A 81 -7.45 8.55 11.87
C LYS A 81 -6.22 9.21 12.51
N LEU A 82 -5.21 9.62 11.73
CA LEU A 82 -3.92 10.03 12.31
C LEU A 82 -4.06 11.36 13.06
N PRO A 83 -3.35 11.61 14.17
CA PRO A 83 -3.33 12.93 14.77
C PRO A 83 -2.87 14.02 13.79
N ASP A 84 -3.40 15.24 13.96
CA ASP A 84 -3.11 16.34 13.05
C ASP A 84 -1.60 16.66 13.00
N GLY A 85 -1.07 16.78 11.78
CA GLY A 85 0.34 17.11 11.55
C GLY A 85 1.31 15.94 11.65
N MET A 86 0.81 14.70 11.76
CA MET A 86 1.66 13.51 11.75
C MET A 86 2.16 13.17 10.35
N VAL A 87 1.42 13.48 9.28
CA VAL A 87 1.90 13.25 7.92
C VAL A 87 2.82 14.39 7.47
N ARG A 88 4.03 14.02 7.04
CA ARG A 88 5.02 14.96 6.50
C ARG A 88 5.25 14.71 5.03
N HIS A 89 5.16 15.81 4.27
CA HIS A 89 5.37 15.80 2.83
C HIS A 89 6.77 16.33 2.49
N PRO A 90 7.41 15.75 1.46
CA PRO A 90 8.70 16.24 0.99
C PRO A 90 8.57 17.66 0.40
N PRO A 91 9.64 18.47 0.48
CA PRO A 91 9.77 19.67 -0.33
C PRO A 91 9.70 19.36 -1.83
N SER A 92 9.52 20.38 -2.68
CA SER A 92 9.41 20.21 -4.14
C SER A 92 10.62 19.53 -4.82
N GLY A 93 11.80 19.54 -4.18
CA GLY A 93 13.02 18.86 -4.65
C GLY A 93 13.34 17.55 -3.91
N GLY A 94 12.38 17.05 -3.13
CA GLY A 94 12.55 15.92 -2.22
C GLY A 94 13.28 16.28 -0.92
N TRP A 95 13.37 15.31 -0.02
CA TRP A 95 14.12 15.40 1.22
C TRP A 95 15.63 15.55 0.93
N PRO A 96 16.27 16.67 1.29
CA PRO A 96 17.63 16.97 0.87
C PRO A 96 18.69 16.09 1.53
N HIS A 97 18.39 15.51 2.70
CA HIS A 97 19.31 14.66 3.45
C HIS A 97 19.24 13.18 3.02
N ILE A 98 18.20 12.76 2.28
CA ILE A 98 18.10 11.41 1.72
C ILE A 98 18.96 11.35 0.46
N GLN A 99 20.22 11.01 0.64
CA GLN A 99 21.21 10.89 -0.43
C GLN A 99 22.25 9.82 -0.06
N PRO A 100 22.87 9.14 -1.05
CA PRO A 100 23.92 8.17 -0.77
C PRO A 100 25.06 8.85 0.00
N GLY A 101 25.41 8.29 1.16
CA GLY A 101 26.44 8.82 2.04
C GLY A 101 27.13 7.71 2.80
N PRO A 102 28.38 7.88 3.25
CA PRO A 102 29.09 6.83 3.96
C PRO A 102 28.33 6.37 5.21
N GLY A 103 27.93 5.11 5.26
CA GLY A 103 27.35 4.49 6.45
C GLY A 103 25.86 4.77 6.68
N ASN A 104 25.14 5.35 5.71
CA ASN A 104 23.68 5.53 5.81
C ASN A 104 22.88 4.44 5.06
N GLY A 105 23.56 3.48 4.43
CA GLY A 105 22.99 2.35 3.72
C GLY A 105 22.49 2.68 2.31
N PHE A 106 22.22 3.96 2.00
CA PHE A 106 21.68 4.37 0.69
C PHE A 106 22.65 4.13 -0.47
N GLU A 107 23.95 4.01 -0.20
CA GLU A 107 24.98 3.60 -1.16
C GLU A 107 24.72 2.21 -1.77
N GLN A 108 23.95 1.36 -1.08
CA GLN A 108 23.60 0.03 -1.54
C GLN A 108 22.40 0.04 -2.48
N LYS A 109 21.58 1.10 -2.47
CA LYS A 109 20.39 1.22 -3.31
C LYS A 109 20.73 1.76 -4.70
N THR A 110 19.75 1.69 -5.60
CA THR A 110 19.85 2.32 -6.92
C THR A 110 19.46 3.80 -6.86
N ASP A 111 19.96 4.60 -7.79
CA ASP A 111 19.62 6.03 -7.88
C ASP A 111 18.11 6.27 -8.00
N PHE A 112 17.38 5.35 -8.65
CA PHE A 112 15.93 5.46 -8.76
C PHE A 112 15.24 5.14 -7.43
N ALA A 113 15.68 4.10 -6.70
CA ALA A 113 15.15 3.81 -5.37
C ALA A 113 15.36 4.96 -4.38
N VAL A 114 16.56 5.57 -4.39
CA VAL A 114 16.83 6.76 -3.58
C VAL A 114 15.97 7.95 -4.03
N ASP A 115 15.74 8.12 -5.34
CA ASP A 115 14.84 9.16 -5.86
C ASP A 115 13.38 8.94 -5.40
N ILE A 116 12.90 7.70 -5.30
CA ILE A 116 11.60 7.39 -4.69
C ILE A 116 11.58 7.82 -3.22
N LEU A 117 12.53 7.34 -2.40
CA LEU A 117 12.62 7.68 -0.97
C LEU A 117 12.61 9.19 -0.72
N ARG A 118 13.38 9.95 -1.52
CA ARG A 118 13.41 11.42 -1.44
C ARG A 118 12.06 12.08 -1.61
N HIS A 119 11.14 11.46 -2.33
CA HIS A 119 9.84 12.04 -2.68
C HIS A 119 8.66 11.34 -1.98
N LEU A 120 8.90 10.37 -1.10
CA LEU A 120 7.84 9.80 -0.29
C LEU A 120 7.42 10.77 0.83
N SER A 121 6.13 10.72 1.15
CA SER A 121 5.59 11.27 2.39
C SER A 121 5.74 10.23 3.49
N TYR A 122 5.82 10.67 4.75
CA TYR A 122 6.07 9.80 5.90
C TYR A 122 5.12 10.13 7.05
N ILE A 123 4.85 9.14 7.90
CA ILE A 123 4.19 9.35 9.19
C ILE A 123 5.28 9.64 10.22
N HIS A 124 5.27 10.83 10.79
CA HIS A 124 6.16 11.24 11.86
C HIS A 124 5.70 10.63 13.18
N GLU A 125 6.54 9.80 13.80
CA GLU A 125 6.30 9.27 15.13
C GLU A 125 7.34 9.88 16.09
N PRO A 126 6.98 10.85 16.95
CA PRO A 126 7.94 11.50 17.84
C PRO A 126 8.40 10.62 19.02
N GLY A 127 7.70 9.53 19.33
CA GLY A 127 7.94 8.61 20.45
C GLY A 127 8.62 7.28 20.10
N PHE A 128 8.52 6.30 21.00
CA PHE A 128 8.92 4.92 20.70
C PHE A 128 7.85 4.25 19.85
N PHE A 129 8.24 3.20 19.10
CA PHE A 129 7.32 2.44 18.26
C PHE A 129 6.10 1.99 19.07
N GLY A 130 4.92 2.42 18.64
CA GLY A 130 3.65 1.96 19.21
C GLY A 130 3.15 2.81 20.37
N ASP A 131 3.74 3.98 20.59
CA ASP A 131 3.20 4.98 21.51
C ASP A 131 2.05 5.80 20.88
N HIS A 132 1.85 5.70 19.56
CA HIS A 132 0.92 6.57 18.82
C HIS A 132 0.11 5.81 17.78
N ASP A 133 -1.09 6.35 17.47
CA ASP A 133 -2.09 5.91 16.48
C ASP A 133 -1.61 5.90 15.00
N THR A 134 -0.31 5.68 14.78
CA THR A 134 0.45 5.88 13.54
C THR A 134 0.47 4.67 12.62
N CYS A 135 -0.23 3.59 12.96
CA CYS A 135 -0.18 2.35 12.16
C CYS A 135 -0.58 2.58 10.71
N PHE A 136 0.26 2.06 9.83
CA PHE A 136 0.12 2.12 8.38
C PHE A 136 -0.85 1.07 7.85
N ALA A 137 -0.84 -0.11 8.48
CA ALA A 137 -1.71 -1.26 8.20
C ALA A 137 -1.93 -2.06 9.50
N TYR A 138 -2.64 -3.19 9.43
CA TYR A 138 -2.79 -4.11 10.56
C TYR A 138 -1.42 -4.46 11.14
N LYS A 139 -1.18 -4.04 12.39
CA LYS A 139 0.05 -4.30 13.13
C LYS A 139 1.33 -3.95 12.36
N SER A 140 1.30 -2.83 11.62
CA SER A 140 2.44 -2.36 10.82
C SER A 140 2.68 -0.87 10.99
N THR A 141 3.93 -0.47 11.19
CA THR A 141 4.35 0.93 11.36
C THR A 141 5.22 1.39 10.19
N MET A 142 4.95 2.59 9.67
CA MET A 142 5.69 3.13 8.53
C MET A 142 7.14 3.48 8.93
N VAL A 143 8.09 3.18 8.05
CA VAL A 143 9.49 3.57 8.21
C VAL A 143 9.66 5.02 7.77
N ASP A 144 10.05 5.89 8.70
CA ASP A 144 10.26 7.31 8.43
C ASP A 144 11.71 7.62 8.06
N TYR A 145 12.01 7.53 6.76
CA TYR A 145 13.34 7.86 6.25
C TYR A 145 13.67 9.36 6.30
N SER A 146 12.72 10.24 6.65
CA SER A 146 13.01 11.67 6.79
C SER A 146 13.69 12.03 8.12
N GLU A 147 13.80 11.09 9.06
CA GLU A 147 14.42 11.28 10.40
C GLU A 147 15.44 10.19 10.75
N LEU A 148 16.16 9.66 9.75
CA LEU A 148 17.09 8.51 9.88
C LEU A 148 18.10 8.57 11.02
N ASN A 149 18.41 9.75 11.57
CA ASN A 149 19.26 9.90 12.74
C ASN A 149 18.67 9.27 14.02
N ARG A 150 17.39 8.85 14.03
CA ARG A 150 16.75 8.22 15.19
C ARG A 150 17.02 6.72 15.35
N TYR A 151 17.45 6.03 14.30
CA TYR A 151 17.61 4.56 14.28
C TYR A 151 19.09 4.12 14.35
N ASP A 152 19.91 4.91 15.06
CA ASP A 152 21.38 4.84 15.16
C ASP A 152 21.90 3.63 15.98
N ASP A 153 21.07 2.62 16.21
CA ASP A 153 21.36 1.43 17.02
C ASP A 153 21.67 0.16 16.20
N GLY A 154 22.21 0.33 14.99
CA GLY A 154 22.87 -0.77 14.27
C GLY A 154 21.93 -1.73 13.57
N HIS A 155 20.71 -1.28 13.28
CA HIS A 155 19.71 -2.07 12.63
C HIS A 155 19.80 -1.92 11.10
N ASP A 156 20.71 -2.70 10.51
CA ASP A 156 20.79 -3.03 9.08
C ASP A 156 19.44 -3.57 8.53
N ILE A 157 18.49 -3.92 9.39
CA ILE A 157 17.13 -4.43 9.07
C ILE A 157 16.28 -3.50 8.19
N TRP A 158 16.51 -2.18 8.19
CA TRP A 158 15.75 -1.26 7.33
C TRP A 158 16.19 -1.30 5.85
N MET A 159 17.36 -1.91 5.60
CA MET A 159 18.06 -1.90 4.32
C MET A 159 18.44 -3.30 3.84
N LYS A 160 18.56 -4.27 4.75
CA LYS A 160 18.75 -5.68 4.48
C LYS A 160 17.64 -6.16 3.56
N GLY A 161 18.07 -6.70 2.44
CA GLY A 161 17.16 -7.37 1.53
C GLY A 161 16.55 -8.60 2.19
N TYR A 162 15.38 -8.92 1.67
CA TYR A 162 14.65 -10.16 1.84
C TYR A 162 15.55 -11.40 2.10
N GLU A 163 15.57 -11.91 3.34
CA GLU A 163 16.48 -12.99 3.75
C GLU A 163 15.98 -14.40 3.33
N HIS A 164 14.68 -14.59 3.01
CA HIS A 164 14.12 -15.93 2.75
C HIS A 164 13.10 -16.04 1.60
N PRO A 165 13.55 -16.12 0.33
CA PRO A 165 12.71 -16.46 -0.81
C PRO A 165 12.02 -17.80 -0.71
N SER A 166 10.68 -17.81 -0.64
CA SER A 166 9.92 -19.01 -0.95
C SER A 166 10.18 -19.43 -2.41
N GLU A 167 10.40 -20.73 -2.66
CA GLU A 167 10.81 -21.24 -3.97
C GLU A 167 9.73 -21.06 -5.06
N ASN A 168 8.48 -20.82 -4.67
CA ASN A 168 7.31 -20.80 -5.55
C ASN A 168 6.76 -19.40 -5.87
N ARG A 169 7.42 -18.31 -5.45
CA ARG A 169 6.90 -16.94 -5.62
C ARG A 169 7.84 -16.05 -6.43
N PRO A 170 7.32 -15.09 -7.23
CA PRO A 170 8.16 -14.15 -7.97
C PRO A 170 9.00 -13.35 -6.98
N ARG A 171 10.33 -13.42 -7.13
CA ARG A 171 11.25 -12.74 -6.24
C ARG A 171 11.17 -11.23 -6.47
N PRO A 172 11.33 -10.40 -5.43
CA PRO A 172 11.64 -8.99 -5.62
C PRO A 172 12.83 -8.83 -6.55
N SER A 173 12.87 -7.73 -7.30
CA SER A 173 14.09 -7.33 -7.99
C SER A 173 15.22 -7.19 -6.96
N GLY A 174 16.46 -7.44 -7.36
CA GLY A 174 17.60 -7.50 -6.43
C GLY A 174 17.60 -6.34 -5.42
N GLU A 175 18.06 -6.62 -4.19
CA GLU A 175 17.87 -5.81 -2.96
C GLU A 175 18.10 -4.30 -3.09
N ARG A 176 18.92 -3.90 -4.07
CA ARG A 176 19.20 -2.51 -4.44
C ARG A 176 17.98 -1.73 -4.96
N HIS A 177 16.95 -2.43 -5.44
CA HIS A 177 15.70 -1.85 -5.96
C HIS A 177 14.56 -1.84 -4.93
N VAL A 178 14.70 -2.58 -3.84
CA VAL A 178 13.64 -2.80 -2.86
C VAL A 178 13.77 -1.81 -1.72
N ILE A 179 12.65 -1.20 -1.33
CA ILE A 179 12.52 -0.25 -0.23
C ILE A 179 11.51 -0.81 0.77
N THR A 180 11.84 -0.82 2.04
CA THR A 180 10.89 -1.13 3.12
C THR A 180 9.99 0.09 3.36
N ILE A 181 8.67 -0.06 3.29
CA ILE A 181 7.72 1.02 3.60
C ILE A 181 7.30 0.96 5.06
N SER A 182 7.08 -0.25 5.57
CA SER A 182 6.62 -0.45 6.93
C SER A 182 7.14 -1.76 7.50
N ILE A 183 7.16 -1.83 8.83
CA ILE A 183 7.58 -2.98 9.61
C ILE A 183 6.39 -3.51 10.39
N GLY A 184 6.21 -4.83 10.33
CA GLY A 184 5.27 -5.53 11.19
C GLY A 184 5.80 -5.60 12.61
N TRP A 185 4.89 -5.61 13.59
CA TRP A 185 5.22 -5.98 14.96
C TRP A 185 4.42 -7.20 15.41
N GLU A 186 4.96 -7.90 16.41
CA GLU A 186 4.36 -9.09 17.02
C GLU A 186 4.08 -10.23 16.02
N SER A 187 3.55 -11.35 16.52
CA SER A 187 3.29 -12.59 15.79
C SER A 187 2.24 -12.53 14.66
N SER A 188 1.93 -11.35 14.09
CA SER A 188 1.01 -11.24 12.94
C SER A 188 1.12 -9.92 12.16
N GLY A 189 2.14 -9.10 12.47
CA GLY A 189 2.40 -7.88 11.72
C GLY A 189 2.94 -8.14 10.32
N TYR A 190 2.77 -7.14 9.45
CA TYR A 190 3.23 -7.23 8.07
C TYR A 190 4.34 -6.23 7.74
N HIS A 191 5.42 -6.75 7.16
CA HIS A 191 6.40 -5.93 6.48
C HIS A 191 5.93 -5.68 5.05
N PHE A 192 5.94 -4.42 4.63
CA PHE A 192 5.59 -4.05 3.26
C PHE A 192 6.81 -3.47 2.55
N TYR A 193 7.06 -3.93 1.34
CA TYR A 193 8.19 -3.48 0.51
C TYR A 193 7.72 -2.99 -0.85
N ILE A 194 8.31 -1.91 -1.37
CA ILE A 194 8.20 -1.50 -2.77
C ILE A 194 9.42 -2.00 -3.53
N ASP A 195 9.20 -2.77 -4.59
CA ASP A 195 10.20 -2.97 -5.63
C ASP A 195 10.10 -1.84 -6.67
N THR A 196 11.06 -0.93 -6.66
CA THR A 196 11.08 0.23 -7.57
C THR A 196 11.39 -0.13 -9.03
N TRP A 197 11.87 -1.34 -9.30
CA TRP A 197 12.13 -1.80 -10.66
C TRP A 197 10.85 -2.27 -11.35
N SER A 198 10.05 -3.07 -10.64
CA SER A 198 8.80 -3.64 -11.14
C SER A 198 7.57 -2.79 -10.81
N GLY A 199 7.65 -1.92 -9.80
CA GLY A 199 6.53 -1.14 -9.25
C GLY A 199 5.59 -1.96 -8.36
N LEU A 200 5.98 -3.18 -7.98
CA LEU A 200 5.19 -4.09 -7.17
C LEU A 200 5.38 -3.82 -5.67
N ILE A 201 4.30 -4.04 -4.93
CA ILE A 201 4.31 -4.15 -3.47
C ILE A 201 4.44 -5.62 -3.09
N TYR A 202 5.27 -5.88 -2.10
CA TYR A 202 5.44 -7.17 -1.46
C TYR A 202 5.00 -7.08 -0.01
N GLN A 203 4.30 -8.11 0.47
CA GLN A 203 3.92 -8.27 1.88
C GLN A 203 4.54 -9.54 2.41
N GLU A 204 5.15 -9.43 3.59
CA GLU A 204 5.76 -10.51 4.33
C GLU A 204 5.18 -10.50 5.75
N GLU A 205 4.69 -11.66 6.19
CA GLU A 205 4.21 -11.89 7.55
C GLU A 205 5.39 -12.30 8.43
N GLU A 206 5.51 -11.71 9.63
CA GLU A 206 6.64 -11.93 10.53
C GLU A 206 6.83 -13.40 10.91
N GLU A 207 5.74 -14.16 11.11
CA GLU A 207 5.81 -15.57 11.54
C GLU A 207 6.14 -16.56 10.41
N ASP A 208 5.65 -16.33 9.20
CA ASP A 208 5.67 -17.36 8.14
C ASP A 208 6.75 -17.08 7.09
N SER A 209 7.40 -15.91 7.11
CA SER A 209 8.42 -15.47 6.12
C SER A 209 7.94 -15.60 4.67
N THR A 210 6.62 -15.70 4.45
CA THR A 210 6.02 -15.94 3.14
C THR A 210 5.79 -14.62 2.41
N CYS A 211 6.82 -14.12 1.74
CA CYS A 211 6.71 -12.91 0.92
C CYS A 211 6.00 -13.20 -0.42
N ALA A 212 4.90 -12.50 -0.71
CA ALA A 212 4.23 -12.56 -2.01
C ALA A 212 4.19 -11.17 -2.66
N PRO A 213 4.46 -11.05 -3.97
CA PRO A 213 4.06 -9.85 -4.70
C PRO A 213 2.54 -9.75 -4.65
N ILE A 214 2.05 -8.61 -4.19
CA ILE A 214 0.62 -8.37 -4.00
C ILE A 214 0.04 -7.84 -5.31
N ILE A 215 0.43 -6.61 -5.68
CA ILE A 215 -0.06 -5.79 -6.80
C ILE A 215 0.85 -4.59 -7.03
N MET A 216 0.53 -3.80 -8.05
CA MET A 216 1.15 -2.50 -8.29
C MET A 216 0.88 -1.56 -7.12
N ALA A 217 1.84 -0.67 -6.82
CA ALA A 217 1.70 0.31 -5.73
C ALA A 217 0.37 1.09 -5.78
N HIS A 218 -0.02 1.59 -6.96
CA HIS A 218 -1.29 2.29 -7.14
C HIS A 218 -2.49 1.46 -6.67
N ASP A 219 -2.61 0.23 -7.19
CA ASP A 219 -3.72 -0.65 -6.86
C ASP A 219 -3.72 -1.00 -5.35
N PHE A 220 -2.53 -1.23 -4.76
CA PHE A 220 -2.39 -1.53 -3.33
C PHE A 220 -2.97 -0.44 -2.44
N PHE A 221 -2.52 0.79 -2.64
CA PHE A 221 -2.94 1.92 -1.82
C PHE A 221 -4.41 2.29 -2.06
N GLU A 222 -4.87 2.23 -3.30
CA GLU A 222 -6.27 2.44 -3.63
C GLU A 222 -7.18 1.40 -2.94
N ASP A 223 -6.78 0.14 -2.94
CA ASP A 223 -7.53 -0.95 -2.30
C ASP A 223 -7.56 -0.84 -0.77
N ARG A 224 -6.50 -0.28 -0.15
CA ARG A 224 -6.52 0.06 1.28
C ARG A 224 -7.44 1.21 1.63
N ILE A 225 -7.47 2.26 0.81
CA ILE A 225 -8.46 3.34 0.97
C ILE A 225 -9.89 2.77 0.87
N LYS A 226 -10.14 1.90 -0.13
CA LYS A 226 -11.45 1.26 -0.31
C LYS A 226 -11.82 0.39 0.89
N SER A 227 -10.91 -0.46 1.36
CA SER A 227 -11.07 -1.31 2.54
C SER A 227 -11.52 -0.54 3.77
N LEU A 228 -10.83 0.55 4.10
CA LEU A 228 -11.15 1.43 5.24
C LEU A 228 -12.48 2.18 5.05
N LYS A 229 -12.82 2.59 3.83
CA LYS A 229 -14.13 3.19 3.52
C LYS A 229 -15.28 2.20 3.64
N ARG A 230 -15.03 0.92 3.36
CA ARG A 230 -16.01 -0.17 3.44
C ARG A 230 -16.13 -0.80 4.83
N PHE A 231 -15.20 -0.47 5.73
CA PHE A 231 -15.05 -1.14 7.02
C PHE A 231 -14.77 -2.65 6.89
N ASP A 232 -14.09 -3.04 5.81
CA ASP A 232 -13.38 -4.33 5.79
C ASP A 232 -12.24 -4.30 6.82
N GLU A 233 -11.70 -3.11 7.04
CA GLU A 233 -10.71 -2.75 8.05
C GLU A 233 -11.25 -1.62 8.94
N VAL A 234 -11.02 -1.75 10.25
CA VAL A 234 -11.51 -0.80 11.24
C VAL A 234 -10.37 -0.39 12.15
N PHE A 235 -10.17 0.93 12.29
CA PHE A 235 -9.12 1.46 13.15
C PHE A 235 -9.61 1.63 14.59
N ILE A 236 -8.78 1.17 15.54
CA ILE A 236 -8.99 1.31 16.98
C ILE A 236 -7.95 2.29 17.54
N PRO A 237 -8.37 3.48 18.00
CA PRO A 237 -7.50 4.42 18.69
C PRO A 237 -6.90 3.82 19.96
N ASP A 238 -5.69 4.25 20.29
CA ASP A 238 -4.87 3.91 21.46
C ASP A 238 -4.41 2.44 21.54
N GLU A 239 -5.09 1.52 20.87
CA GLU A 239 -4.62 0.14 20.64
C GLU A 239 -3.61 0.04 19.50
N ASN A 240 -3.50 1.07 18.66
CA ASN A 240 -2.60 1.09 17.51
C ASN A 240 -2.82 -0.12 16.57
N VAL A 241 -4.08 -0.50 16.34
CA VAL A 241 -4.40 -1.63 15.46
C VAL A 241 -5.51 -1.27 14.48
N ILE A 242 -5.38 -1.78 13.25
CA ILE A 242 -6.44 -1.76 12.23
C ILE A 242 -6.97 -3.19 12.12
N LEU A 243 -8.05 -3.52 12.81
CA LEU A 243 -8.66 -4.85 12.74
C LEU A 243 -9.22 -5.12 11.35
N ARG A 244 -9.16 -6.38 10.93
CA ARG A 244 -9.76 -6.88 9.70
C ARG A 244 -10.95 -7.77 10.02
N ARG A 245 -12.10 -7.56 9.36
CA ARG A 245 -13.27 -8.44 9.54
C ARG A 245 -12.95 -9.86 9.08
N LYS A 246 -13.49 -10.86 9.78
CA LYS A 246 -13.21 -12.28 9.50
C LYS A 246 -13.71 -12.73 8.12
N GLU A 247 -14.79 -12.13 7.63
CA GLU A 247 -15.37 -12.35 6.31
C GLU A 247 -14.45 -11.81 5.23
N HIS A 248 -13.73 -10.72 5.50
CA HIS A 248 -12.66 -10.22 4.64
C HIS A 248 -11.53 -11.25 4.55
N TYR A 249 -11.07 -11.80 5.68
CA TYR A 249 -10.09 -12.89 5.68
C TYR A 249 -10.54 -14.12 4.89
N LYS A 250 -11.80 -14.56 5.04
CA LYS A 250 -12.35 -15.69 4.26
C LYS A 250 -12.45 -15.39 2.76
N ARG A 251 -12.77 -14.15 2.40
CA ARG A 251 -12.71 -13.69 1.01
C ARG A 251 -11.27 -13.71 0.51
N GLU A 252 -10.29 -13.45 1.38
CA GLU A 252 -8.86 -13.44 1.04
C GLU A 252 -8.17 -14.83 1.09
N GLU A 253 -8.73 -15.81 1.80
CA GLU A 253 -8.15 -17.15 1.99
C GLU A 253 -7.86 -17.92 0.68
N PRO A 254 -8.76 -17.93 -0.32
CA PRO A 254 -8.49 -18.63 -1.60
C PRO A 254 -7.23 -18.15 -2.31
N TRP A 255 -6.80 -16.91 -2.07
CA TRP A 255 -5.61 -16.31 -2.71
C TRP A 255 -4.31 -16.62 -1.95
N LYS A 256 -4.39 -17.11 -0.71
CA LYS A 256 -3.21 -17.63 0.01
C LYS A 256 -2.67 -18.92 -0.61
N HIS A 257 -3.50 -19.65 -1.35
CA HIS A 257 -3.18 -21.03 -1.72
C HIS A 257 -2.87 -21.29 -3.19
N ASP A 258 -3.47 -20.63 -4.22
CA ASP A 258 -3.15 -21.04 -5.61
C ASP A 258 -3.35 -20.03 -6.76
N HIS A 259 -3.74 -18.76 -6.53
CA HIS A 259 -4.05 -17.85 -7.64
C HIS A 259 -3.40 -16.47 -7.49
N PHE A 260 -2.21 -16.35 -8.08
CA PHE A 260 -1.62 -15.05 -8.35
C PHE A 260 -2.23 -14.47 -9.65
N TRP A 261 -2.59 -13.18 -9.61
CA TRP A 261 -2.76 -12.29 -10.77
C TRP A 261 -4.13 -12.10 -11.43
N ASN A 262 -5.26 -12.63 -10.95
CA ASN A 262 -6.51 -12.14 -11.53
C ASN A 262 -6.94 -10.82 -10.89
N ARG A 263 -6.52 -9.73 -11.53
CA ARG A 263 -6.93 -8.36 -11.20
C ARG A 263 -8.45 -8.32 -11.03
N GLU A 264 -9.20 -8.85 -11.99
CA GLU A 264 -10.67 -8.80 -12.04
C GLU A 264 -11.35 -9.52 -10.87
N ASP A 265 -10.80 -10.62 -10.35
CA ASP A 265 -11.41 -11.35 -9.23
C ASP A 265 -11.16 -10.70 -7.86
N ARG A 266 -10.18 -9.79 -7.76
CA ARG A 266 -9.95 -8.94 -6.57
C ARG A 266 -10.97 -7.81 -6.46
N TYR A 267 -11.51 -7.34 -7.58
CA TYR A 267 -12.46 -6.23 -7.64
C TYR A 267 -13.89 -6.72 -7.72
N VAL A 268 -14.35 -7.45 -6.71
CA VAL A 268 -15.77 -7.36 -6.39
C VAL A 268 -15.99 -5.95 -5.88
N GLU A 269 -16.46 -5.07 -6.77
CA GLU A 269 -16.94 -3.74 -6.43
C GLU A 269 -17.92 -3.92 -5.27
N TYR A 270 -17.72 -3.18 -4.19
CA TYR A 270 -18.63 -3.28 -3.06
C TYR A 270 -19.99 -2.80 -3.51
N VAL A 271 -20.91 -3.75 -3.59
CA VAL A 271 -22.32 -3.48 -3.69
C VAL A 271 -22.77 -3.28 -2.25
N PRO A 272 -23.19 -2.07 -1.84
CA PRO A 272 -23.69 -1.82 -0.48
C PRO A 272 -24.82 -2.78 -0.07
N ASP A 273 -25.50 -3.37 -1.05
CA ASP A 273 -26.58 -4.34 -0.87
C ASP A 273 -26.10 -5.75 -0.45
N ASP A 274 -24.81 -6.09 -0.57
CA ASP A 274 -24.27 -7.40 -0.19
C ASP A 274 -23.94 -7.51 1.31
N ASP A 275 -23.78 -6.37 1.99
CA ASP A 275 -23.61 -6.25 3.45
C ASP A 275 -24.29 -4.95 3.91
N PRO A 276 -25.63 -4.92 3.93
CA PRO A 276 -26.39 -3.73 4.27
C PRO A 276 -26.14 -3.37 5.73
N TYR A 277 -25.48 -2.23 5.94
CA TYR A 277 -25.39 -1.63 7.25
C TYR A 277 -26.78 -1.17 7.69
N ASP A 278 -27.33 -1.86 8.69
CA ASP A 278 -28.62 -1.53 9.29
C ASP A 278 -28.39 -0.87 10.66
N ALA A 279 -28.42 0.47 10.66
CA ALA A 279 -28.23 1.25 11.87
C ALA A 279 -29.30 0.96 12.94
N GLU A 280 -30.55 0.73 12.53
CA GLU A 280 -31.66 0.46 13.46
C GLU A 280 -31.46 -0.91 14.13
N GLU A 281 -30.98 -1.90 13.38
CA GLU A 281 -30.66 -3.22 13.91
C GLU A 281 -29.50 -3.17 14.91
N ILE A 282 -28.41 -2.45 14.60
CA ILE A 282 -27.29 -2.30 15.53
C ILE A 282 -27.72 -1.56 16.81
N GLU A 283 -28.51 -0.47 16.69
CA GLU A 283 -29.06 0.24 17.86
C GLU A 283 -30.00 -0.64 18.70
N ARG A 284 -30.77 -1.51 18.05
CA ARG A 284 -31.68 -2.46 18.72
C ARG A 284 -30.93 -3.57 19.43
N GLN A 285 -29.87 -4.10 18.82
CA GLN A 285 -28.96 -5.07 19.44
C GLN A 285 -28.27 -4.44 20.65
N GLY A 286 -27.95 -3.15 20.55
CA GLY A 286 -27.22 -2.41 21.57
C GLY A 286 -25.72 -2.71 21.50
N GLU A 287 -24.97 -1.98 22.31
CA GLU A 287 -23.54 -2.19 22.45
C GLU A 287 -23.26 -3.63 22.93
N TYR A 288 -22.37 -4.33 22.25
CA TYR A 288 -21.93 -5.66 22.65
C TYR A 288 -21.20 -5.60 24.00
N ASP A 289 -21.67 -6.37 24.98
CA ASP A 289 -21.11 -6.36 26.34
C ASP A 289 -19.81 -7.19 26.44
N GLY A 290 -19.67 -8.20 25.57
CA GLY A 290 -18.46 -8.95 25.27
C GLY A 290 -17.85 -9.69 26.46
N THR A 291 -18.69 -10.08 27.42
CA THR A 291 -18.23 -10.70 28.67
C THR A 291 -17.56 -12.07 28.51
N ASP A 292 -17.68 -12.70 27.33
CA ASP A 292 -17.18 -14.06 27.07
C ASP A 292 -16.18 -14.18 25.90
N GLU A 293 -15.79 -13.07 25.25
CA GLU A 293 -14.91 -13.07 24.07
C GLU A 293 -13.76 -12.04 24.18
N GLU A 294 -12.63 -12.36 23.55
CA GLU A 294 -11.46 -11.47 23.42
C GLU A 294 -11.83 -10.23 22.60
N PHE A 295 -11.31 -9.07 23.01
CA PHE A 295 -11.53 -7.81 22.30
C PHE A 295 -11.01 -7.88 20.86
N GLY A 296 -11.74 -7.24 19.95
CA GLY A 296 -11.48 -7.30 18.51
C GLY A 296 -12.22 -8.44 17.80
N CYS A 297 -13.31 -8.91 18.42
CA CYS A 297 -14.30 -9.77 17.78
C CYS A 297 -15.05 -9.02 16.66
N MET A 298 -15.92 -9.73 15.96
CA MET A 298 -16.64 -9.17 14.81
C MET A 298 -17.68 -8.14 15.24
N GLU A 299 -18.26 -8.36 16.41
CA GLU A 299 -19.24 -7.52 17.08
C GLU A 299 -18.61 -6.18 17.50
N ASP A 300 -17.38 -6.20 18.01
CA ASP A 300 -16.61 -4.97 18.28
C ASP A 300 -16.37 -4.18 16.99
N ALA A 301 -15.96 -4.87 15.90
CA ALA A 301 -15.73 -4.23 14.61
C ALA A 301 -17.02 -3.63 14.01
N ASP A 302 -18.16 -4.31 14.15
CA ASP A 302 -19.46 -3.84 13.67
C ASP A 302 -19.97 -2.64 14.50
N TRP A 303 -19.74 -2.63 15.81
CA TRP A 303 -20.07 -1.48 16.66
C TRP A 303 -19.18 -0.27 16.35
N ILE A 304 -17.87 -0.47 16.17
CA ILE A 304 -16.97 0.63 15.78
C ILE A 304 -17.37 1.18 14.41
N ARG A 305 -17.68 0.32 13.43
CA ARG A 305 -18.26 0.74 12.15
C ARG A 305 -19.51 1.58 12.33
N HIS A 306 -20.40 1.20 13.26
CA HIS A 306 -21.59 1.98 13.59
C HIS A 306 -21.24 3.39 14.11
N LEU A 307 -20.25 3.51 15.00
CA LEU A 307 -19.78 4.81 15.49
C LEU A 307 -19.26 5.70 14.35
N TYR A 308 -18.47 5.16 13.43
CA TYR A 308 -18.01 5.93 12.27
C TYR A 308 -19.19 6.49 11.44
N PHE A 309 -20.23 5.69 11.20
CA PHE A 309 -21.42 6.15 10.47
C PHE A 309 -22.22 7.20 11.23
N GLN A 310 -22.40 7.04 12.55
CA GLN A 310 -23.07 8.03 13.39
C GLN A 310 -22.39 9.40 13.34
N HIS A 311 -21.06 9.41 13.20
CA HIS A 311 -20.25 10.61 13.09
C HIS A 311 -20.02 11.09 11.64
N GLY A 312 -20.74 10.53 10.67
CA GLY A 312 -20.83 11.06 9.31
C GLY A 312 -19.78 10.55 8.34
N TRP A 313 -19.05 9.48 8.67
CA TRP A 313 -18.18 8.79 7.73
C TRP A 313 -18.97 7.78 6.86
N PRO A 314 -18.58 7.55 5.59
CA PRO A 314 -17.73 8.41 4.78
C PRO A 314 -18.57 9.58 4.22
N GLY A 315 -18.23 10.82 4.57
CA GLY A 315 -19.04 11.95 4.14
C GLY A 315 -18.43 13.31 4.47
N GLU A 316 -18.97 14.37 3.85
CA GLU A 316 -18.53 15.76 4.07
C GLU A 316 -18.78 16.26 5.50
N LYS A 317 -19.67 15.57 6.24
CA LYS A 317 -20.01 15.88 7.64
C LYS A 317 -19.21 15.06 8.64
N TRP A 318 -18.18 14.35 8.19
CA TRP A 318 -17.33 13.53 9.05
C TRP A 318 -16.69 14.37 10.16
N ASP A 319 -17.00 14.02 11.41
CA ASP A 319 -16.35 14.57 12.60
C ASP A 319 -15.35 13.57 13.18
N LYS A 320 -14.11 13.65 12.68
CA LYS A 320 -12.98 12.81 13.10
C LYS A 320 -12.80 12.78 14.61
N ASN A 321 -12.76 13.95 15.26
CA ASN A 321 -12.42 14.03 16.68
C ASN A 321 -13.54 13.46 17.54
N ALA A 322 -14.80 13.78 17.23
CA ALA A 322 -15.93 13.23 17.95
C ALA A 322 -16.03 11.71 17.79
N CYS A 323 -15.79 11.18 16.58
CA CYS A 323 -15.83 9.75 16.35
C CYS A 323 -14.70 9.00 17.05
N LEU A 324 -13.44 9.46 16.93
CA LEU A 324 -12.32 8.79 17.58
C LEU A 324 -12.49 8.80 19.11
N GLN A 325 -13.07 9.88 19.66
CA GLN A 325 -13.45 9.93 21.07
C GLN A 325 -14.54 8.90 21.44
N ALA A 326 -15.60 8.77 20.64
CA ALA A 326 -16.64 7.78 20.88
C ALA A 326 -16.10 6.33 20.82
N ILE A 327 -15.14 6.07 19.91
CA ILE A 327 -14.49 4.76 19.83
C ILE A 327 -13.65 4.52 21.09
N ARG A 328 -12.87 5.50 21.56
CA ARG A 328 -12.12 5.37 22.82
C ARG A 328 -13.01 5.03 24.01
N GLU A 329 -14.13 5.73 24.14
CA GLU A 329 -15.10 5.49 25.21
C GLU A 329 -15.69 4.06 25.15
N PHE A 330 -15.97 3.57 23.95
CA PHE A 330 -16.39 2.19 23.73
C PHE A 330 -15.31 1.18 24.16
N VAL A 331 -14.07 1.37 23.71
CA VAL A 331 -12.94 0.47 24.00
C VAL A 331 -12.61 0.45 25.49
N GLU A 332 -12.53 1.61 26.13
CA GLU A 332 -12.30 1.72 27.58
C GLU A 332 -13.40 1.00 28.37
N GLY A 333 -14.67 1.24 28.01
CA GLY A 333 -15.79 0.55 28.62
C GLY A 333 -15.77 -0.97 28.39
N ARG A 334 -15.20 -1.44 27.28
CA ARG A 334 -15.08 -2.85 26.93
C ARG A 334 -14.01 -3.57 27.74
N HIS A 335 -12.86 -2.93 27.95
CA HIS A 335 -11.78 -3.39 28.84
C HIS A 335 -12.25 -3.46 30.31
N GLU A 336 -12.99 -2.44 30.76
CA GLU A 336 -13.58 -2.44 32.11
C GLU A 336 -14.50 -3.64 32.35
N ARG A 337 -15.25 -4.07 31.32
CA ARG A 337 -16.17 -5.21 31.39
C ARG A 337 -15.47 -6.57 31.29
N SER A 338 -14.43 -6.69 30.46
CA SER A 338 -13.64 -7.93 30.35
C SER A 338 -12.74 -8.16 31.56
N GLY A 339 -12.43 -7.11 32.33
CA GLY A 339 -11.49 -7.19 33.46
C GLY A 339 -10.03 -7.25 33.00
N GLU A 340 -9.76 -6.91 31.75
CA GLU A 340 -8.42 -6.73 31.18
C GLU A 340 -7.95 -5.32 31.53
N PHE A 341 -7.00 -5.23 32.47
CA PHE A 341 -6.31 -3.99 32.88
C PHE A 341 -4.81 -4.25 32.98
#